data_AF-A0A812G8M4-F1
#
_entry.id   AF-A0A812G8M4-F1
#
_cell.length_a   1.000
_cell.length_b   1.000
_cell.length_c   1.000
_cell.angle_alpha   90.00
_cell.angle_beta   90.00
_cell.angle_gamma   90.00
#
_symmetry.space_group_name_H-M   'P 1'
#
loop_
_entity.id
_entity.type
_entity.pdbx_description
1 polymer ?
#
loop_
_entity_poly.entity_id
_entity_poly.type
_entity_poly.pdbx_seq_one_letter_code
_entity_poly.pdbx_strand_id
1 'polypeptide(L)'
;MAEVAEAEFNIGAKGKKQLVDNKMDTMFRGSKVDNYFKVSQRGSNLTTEIRAGITTFLTAAYIMAVNPNILSTTGLKFEGLVFATAGSSCIATLIMALWANLPFGLWPGMGMNAYFAYTIVGFKGGQNSVKKVMFAVTIEGVIFILMSLFDLRRYVFKVFPTWMMKATMAGIGLFLAFIGLQAGNGIDIVRDHPAVLVDLVTLTGEHFLRTWIGIAFFCLMSLLILLRVRAAVMIVILLSAILSWILNAAAVEQFTYKPMCCLGSVSYTEP
;
A
#
# COMPACT_ATOMS: atom_id res chain seq x y z
N MET A 1 6.90 9.80 6.05
CA MET A 1 6.67 8.84 7.17
C MET A 1 6.48 7.45 6.57
N ALA A 2 7.44 6.54 6.68
CA ALA A 2 7.24 5.19 6.10
C ALA A 2 6.04 4.50 6.77
N GLU A 3 5.14 3.93 5.97
CA GLU A 3 4.07 3.07 6.47
C GLU A 3 4.71 1.73 6.85
N VAL A 4 5.35 1.71 8.02
CA VAL A 4 5.88 0.50 8.63
C VAL A 4 4.65 -0.36 8.91
N ALA A 5 4.48 -1.48 8.21
CA ALA A 5 3.60 -2.51 8.74
C ALA A 5 4.27 -2.98 10.03
N GLU A 6 3.86 -2.40 11.15
CA GLU A 6 4.08 -3.00 12.44
C GLU A 6 3.32 -4.32 12.41
N ALA A 7 4.04 -5.39 12.07
CA ALA A 7 3.70 -6.66 12.66
C ALA A 7 3.83 -6.43 14.16
N GLU A 8 2.71 -6.21 14.86
CA GLU A 8 2.67 -6.23 16.32
C GLU A 8 3.23 -7.59 16.74
N PHE A 9 4.53 -7.60 17.01
CA PHE A 9 5.23 -8.74 17.55
C PHE A 9 4.90 -8.74 19.04
N ASN A 10 3.66 -9.14 19.33
CA ASN A 10 3.20 -9.33 20.67
C ASN A 10 3.95 -10.55 21.22
N ILE A 11 5.10 -10.29 21.86
CA ILE A 11 5.82 -11.27 22.68
C ILE A 11 4.98 -11.50 23.93
N GLY A 12 3.80 -12.08 23.73
CA GLY A 12 3.01 -12.69 24.77
C GLY A 12 3.72 -13.97 25.15
N ALA A 13 4.34 -13.97 26.33
CA ALA A 13 4.94 -15.10 27.00
C ALA A 13 3.92 -16.21 27.32
N LYS A 14 3.37 -16.85 26.29
CA LYS A 14 2.51 -18.04 26.42
C LYS A 14 2.92 -19.10 25.42
N GLY A 15 3.75 -20.02 25.91
CA GLY A 15 4.09 -21.30 25.29
C GLY A 15 4.98 -21.16 24.05
N LYS A 16 6.29 -21.41 24.22
CA LYS A 16 7.16 -21.73 23.08
C LYS A 16 6.58 -22.97 22.40
N LYS A 17 5.73 -22.80 21.39
CA LYS A 17 5.48 -23.86 20.41
C LYS A 17 6.85 -24.14 19.81
N GLN A 18 7.44 -25.29 20.17
CA GLN A 18 8.61 -25.79 19.46
C GLN A 18 8.22 -25.83 17.98
N LEU A 19 8.85 -24.99 17.17
CA LEU A 19 8.70 -25.05 15.73
C LEU A 19 9.21 -26.43 15.32
N VAL A 20 8.40 -27.17 14.56
CA VAL A 20 8.79 -28.47 14.01
C VAL A 20 9.84 -28.19 12.94
N ASP A 21 11.09 -28.51 13.23
CA ASP A 21 12.20 -28.28 12.31
C ASP A 21 12.17 -29.31 11.17
N ASN A 22 12.17 -28.84 9.92
CA ASN A 22 12.44 -29.70 8.78
C ASN A 22 13.95 -29.92 8.62
N LYS A 23 14.36 -30.90 7.80
CA LYS A 23 15.78 -31.20 7.50
C LYS A 23 16.57 -29.98 6.98
N MET A 24 15.91 -29.03 6.34
CA MET A 24 16.52 -27.75 5.92
C MET A 24 16.70 -26.76 7.08
N ASP A 25 15.78 -26.75 8.05
CA ASP A 25 15.83 -25.87 9.21
C ASP A 25 16.96 -26.29 10.17
N THR A 26 17.18 -27.61 10.32
CA THR A 26 18.30 -28.13 11.13
C THR A 26 19.67 -27.85 10.51
N MET A 27 19.77 -27.83 9.18
CA MET A 27 21.00 -27.46 8.46
C MET A 27 21.27 -25.95 8.48
N PHE A 28 20.21 -25.13 8.54
CA PHE A 28 20.31 -23.68 8.62
C PHE A 28 20.74 -23.19 10.02
N ARG A 29 20.33 -23.92 11.07
CA ARG A 29 20.71 -23.62 12.46
C ARG A 29 22.23 -23.62 12.65
N GLY A 30 22.76 -22.51 13.14
CA GLY A 30 24.21 -22.33 13.36
C GLY A 30 25.01 -21.94 12.11
N SER A 31 24.35 -21.71 10.97
CA SER A 31 24.99 -21.15 9.78
C SER A 31 25.44 -19.69 9.98
N LYS A 32 26.35 -19.20 9.14
CA LYS A 32 26.78 -17.78 9.16
C LYS A 32 25.59 -16.82 8.97
N VAL A 33 24.61 -17.23 8.16
CA VAL A 33 23.39 -16.45 7.88
C VAL A 33 22.48 -16.41 9.11
N ASP A 34 22.29 -17.54 9.78
CA ASP A 34 21.52 -17.61 11.03
C ASP A 34 22.16 -16.76 12.14
N ASN A 35 23.49 -16.80 12.26
CA ASN A 35 24.22 -15.98 13.23
C ASN A 35 24.15 -14.48 12.91
N TYR A 36 24.18 -14.11 11.63
CA TYR A 36 24.08 -12.73 11.19
C TYR A 36 22.69 -12.15 11.48
N PHE A 37 21.63 -12.81 11.00
CA PHE A 37 20.24 -12.35 11.18
C PHE A 37 19.62 -12.71 12.53
N LYS A 38 20.32 -13.52 13.32
CA LYS A 38 19.89 -14.02 14.64
C LYS A 38 18.53 -14.72 14.57
N VAL A 39 18.27 -15.48 13.50
CA VAL A 39 16.94 -16.07 13.20
C VAL A 39 16.53 -17.06 14.30
N SER A 40 17.40 -17.99 14.65
CA SER A 40 17.16 -18.97 15.71
C SER A 40 17.05 -18.31 17.08
N GLN A 41 17.83 -17.24 17.35
CA GLN A 41 17.75 -16.47 18.61
C GLN A 41 16.42 -15.70 18.72
N ARG A 42 15.86 -15.25 17.60
CA ARG A 42 14.53 -14.63 17.50
C ARG A 42 13.39 -15.65 17.59
N GLY A 43 13.70 -16.95 17.71
CA GLY A 43 12.72 -18.02 17.86
C GLY A 43 12.00 -18.40 16.57
N SER A 44 12.62 -18.16 15.41
CA SER A 44 12.09 -18.51 14.09
C SER A 44 13.00 -19.51 13.35
N ASN A 45 12.49 -20.06 12.25
CA ASN A 45 13.19 -21.03 11.40
C ASN A 45 13.14 -20.60 9.92
N LEU A 46 14.05 -21.10 9.09
CA LEU A 46 14.16 -20.73 7.68
C LEU A 46 12.85 -20.92 6.90
N THR A 47 12.17 -22.07 7.07
CA THR A 47 10.90 -22.32 6.36
C THR A 47 9.77 -21.39 6.81
N THR A 48 9.80 -20.89 8.05
CA THR A 48 8.85 -19.91 8.56
C THR A 48 9.16 -18.53 7.98
N GLU A 49 10.43 -18.14 7.96
CA GLU A 49 10.88 -16.85 7.39
C GLU A 49 10.58 -16.75 5.89
N ILE A 50 10.83 -17.81 5.12
CA ILE A 50 10.50 -17.82 3.68
C ILE A 50 9.00 -17.65 3.47
N ARG A 51 8.17 -18.40 4.22
CA ARG A 51 6.71 -18.29 4.14
C ARG A 51 6.22 -16.91 4.55
N ALA A 52 6.73 -16.37 5.66
CA ALA A 52 6.40 -15.03 6.13
C ALA A 52 6.82 -13.94 5.12
N GLY A 53 7.99 -14.08 4.51
CA GLY A 53 8.48 -13.20 3.45
C GLY A 53 7.58 -13.21 2.21
N ILE A 54 7.21 -14.40 1.72
CA ILE A 54 6.29 -14.55 0.59
C ILE A 54 4.92 -13.95 0.93
N THR A 55 4.37 -14.23 2.11
CA THR A 55 3.09 -13.65 2.54
C THR A 55 3.17 -12.13 2.61
N THR A 56 4.24 -11.57 3.21
CA THR A 56 4.44 -10.12 3.32
C THR A 56 4.56 -9.46 1.95
N PHE A 57 5.33 -10.06 1.05
CA PHE A 57 5.46 -9.60 -0.33
C PHE A 57 4.10 -9.59 -1.05
N LEU A 58 3.35 -10.69 -0.99
CA LEU A 58 2.04 -10.80 -1.63
C LEU A 58 1.03 -9.81 -1.03
N THR A 59 1.08 -9.57 0.28
CA THR A 59 0.22 -8.55 0.92
C THR A 59 0.58 -7.13 0.53
N ALA A 60 1.84 -6.84 0.21
CA ALA A 60 2.28 -5.51 -0.22
C ALA A 60 2.27 -5.33 -1.76
N ALA A 61 2.10 -6.41 -2.52
CA ALA A 61 2.17 -6.40 -3.99
C ALA A 61 1.12 -5.49 -4.63
N TYR A 62 -0.03 -5.27 -3.98
CA TYR A 62 -1.06 -4.34 -4.49
C TYR A 62 -0.52 -2.91 -4.68
N ILE A 63 0.51 -2.51 -3.90
CA ILE A 63 1.14 -1.19 -4.02
C ILE A 63 1.72 -0.98 -5.42
N MET A 64 2.18 -2.05 -6.09
CA MET A 64 2.70 -1.97 -7.46
C MET A 64 1.62 -1.59 -8.49
N ALA A 65 0.34 -1.83 -8.19
CA ALA A 65 -0.77 -1.42 -9.05
C ALA A 65 -1.35 -0.08 -8.60
N VAL A 66 -1.58 0.09 -7.30
CA VAL A 66 -2.31 1.26 -6.77
C VAL A 66 -1.44 2.51 -6.74
N ASN A 67 -0.16 2.42 -6.39
CA ASN A 67 0.69 3.61 -6.34
C ASN A 67 0.88 4.26 -7.72
N PRO A 68 1.21 3.51 -8.79
CA PRO A 68 1.29 4.07 -10.13
C PRO A 68 -0.04 4.60 -10.64
N ASN A 69 -1.16 3.97 -10.27
CA ASN A 69 -2.50 4.47 -10.61
C ASN A 69 -2.72 5.87 -10.05
N ILE A 70 -2.47 6.08 -8.75
CA ILE A 70 -2.60 7.38 -8.10
C ILE A 70 -1.63 8.40 -8.70
N LEU A 71 -0.33 8.07 -8.79
CA LEU A 71 0.69 9.02 -9.23
C LEU A 71 0.60 9.34 -10.73
N SER A 72 0.04 8.46 -11.56
CA SER A 72 -0.14 8.74 -13.00
C SER A 72 -1.09 9.91 -13.27
N THR A 73 -2.00 10.21 -12.34
CA THR A 73 -2.90 11.39 -12.42
C THR A 73 -2.15 12.72 -12.41
N THR A 74 -0.89 12.73 -11.97
CA THR A 74 -0.01 13.89 -11.94
C THR A 74 0.68 14.17 -13.29
N GLY A 75 0.55 13.27 -14.27
CA GLY A 75 1.22 13.37 -15.58
C GLY A 75 2.53 12.57 -15.68
N LEU A 76 2.87 11.77 -14.68
CA LEU A 76 3.99 10.83 -14.72
C LEU A 76 3.61 9.53 -15.45
N LYS A 77 4.55 8.94 -16.20
CA LYS A 77 4.32 7.69 -16.93
C LYS A 77 4.13 6.51 -15.98
N PHE A 78 3.05 5.76 -16.17
CA PHE A 78 2.68 4.61 -15.33
C PHE A 78 3.81 3.57 -15.22
N GLU A 79 4.39 3.16 -16.35
CA GLU A 79 5.47 2.16 -16.39
C GLU A 79 6.68 2.58 -15.55
N GLY A 80 7.11 3.84 -15.68
CA GLY A 80 8.23 4.38 -14.91
C GLY A 80 7.96 4.40 -13.40
N LEU A 81 6.71 4.66 -13.00
CA LEU A 81 6.29 4.67 -11.59
C LEU A 81 6.31 3.27 -10.96
N VAL A 82 5.93 2.23 -11.72
CA VAL A 82 6.01 0.83 -11.27
C VAL A 82 7.48 0.48 -10.97
N PHE A 83 8.38 0.72 -11.92
CA PHE A 83 9.80 0.44 -11.76
C PHE A 83 10.44 1.25 -10.63
N ALA A 84 10.12 2.55 -10.52
CA ALA A 84 10.63 3.40 -9.45
C ALA A 84 10.18 2.90 -8.08
N THR A 85 8.90 2.55 -7.92
CA THR A 85 8.33 2.07 -6.65
C THR A 85 8.94 0.72 -6.23
N ALA A 86 9.02 -0.23 -7.16
CA ALA A 86 9.59 -1.55 -6.88
C ALA A 86 11.09 -1.45 -6.57
N GLY A 87 11.83 -0.67 -7.37
CA GLY A 87 13.26 -0.45 -7.19
C GLY A 87 13.58 0.24 -5.87
N SER A 88 12.89 1.32 -5.53
CA SER A 88 13.13 2.06 -4.29
C SER A 88 12.78 1.23 -3.05
N SER A 89 11.68 0.48 -3.08
CA SER A 89 11.24 -0.38 -1.97
C SER A 89 12.20 -1.56 -1.76
N CYS A 90 12.70 -2.15 -2.86
CA CYS A 90 13.72 -3.19 -2.81
C CYS A 90 15.01 -2.68 -2.18
N ILE A 91 15.54 -1.54 -2.65
CA ILE A 91 16.76 -0.95 -2.12
C ILE A 91 16.59 -0.58 -0.63
N ALA A 92 15.49 0.08 -0.26
CA ALA A 92 15.22 0.46 1.12
C ALA A 92 15.11 -0.76 2.05
N THR A 93 14.38 -1.80 1.62
CA THR A 93 14.24 -3.05 2.38
C THR A 93 15.57 -3.79 2.49
N LEU A 94 16.40 -3.82 1.43
CA LEU A 94 17.73 -4.43 1.48
C LEU A 94 18.67 -3.69 2.42
N ILE A 95 18.64 -2.36 2.44
CA ILE A 95 19.41 -1.55 3.39
C ILE A 95 18.98 -1.87 4.83
N MET A 96 17.67 -1.98 5.10
CA MET A 96 17.20 -2.36 6.44
C MET A 96 17.55 -3.79 6.82
N ALA A 97 17.46 -4.74 5.87
CA ALA A 97 17.78 -6.13 6.11
C ALA A 97 19.29 -6.32 6.36
N LEU A 98 20.14 -5.79 5.50
CA LEU A 98 21.58 -6.01 5.56
C LEU A 98 22.26 -5.05 6.56
N TRP A 99 21.98 -3.75 6.50
CA TRP A 99 22.74 -2.80 7.31
C TRP A 99 22.17 -2.66 8.73
N ALA A 100 20.84 -2.52 8.86
CA ALA A 100 20.21 -2.38 10.17
C ALA A 100 19.92 -3.73 10.85
N ASN A 101 19.88 -4.83 10.09
CA ASN A 101 19.53 -6.16 10.57
C ASN A 101 18.19 -6.19 11.35
N LEU A 102 17.19 -5.51 10.79
CA LEU A 102 15.84 -5.43 11.36
C LEU A 102 14.83 -6.07 10.40
N PRO A 103 13.86 -6.86 10.91
CA PRO A 103 12.87 -7.55 10.08
C PRO A 103 11.74 -6.60 9.67
N PHE A 104 12.08 -5.49 9.02
CA PHE A 104 11.12 -4.48 8.56
C PHE A 104 11.15 -4.36 7.04
N GLY A 105 9.99 -4.57 6.42
CA GLY A 105 9.78 -4.24 5.02
C GLY A 105 9.48 -2.75 4.87
N LEU A 106 10.11 -2.12 3.88
CA LEU A 106 9.90 -0.70 3.57
C LEU A 106 9.25 -0.56 2.20
N TRP A 107 8.14 0.16 2.18
CA TRP A 107 7.36 0.49 0.99
C TRP A 107 6.79 1.91 1.15
N PRO A 108 6.33 2.53 0.06
CA PRO A 108 5.74 3.85 0.15
C PRO A 108 4.41 3.82 0.92
N GLY A 109 4.18 4.86 1.72
CA GLY A 109 2.92 4.99 2.47
C GLY A 109 1.79 5.49 1.59
N MET A 110 0.73 4.70 1.46
CA MET A 110 -0.34 4.94 0.47
C MET A 110 -1.08 6.25 0.72
N GLY A 111 -1.24 6.64 1.99
CA GLY A 111 -1.88 7.90 2.38
C GLY A 111 -1.12 9.15 1.94
N MET A 112 0.21 9.14 2.07
CA MET A 112 1.04 10.29 1.65
C MET A 112 1.11 10.41 0.13
N ASN A 113 1.07 9.31 -0.60
CA ASN A 113 1.04 9.34 -2.06
C ASN A 113 -0.27 9.95 -2.59
N ALA A 114 -1.39 9.62 -1.96
CA ALA A 114 -2.68 10.22 -2.28
C ALA A 114 -2.72 11.72 -1.95
N TYR A 115 -2.22 12.13 -0.78
CA TYR A 115 -2.09 13.55 -0.43
C TYR A 115 -1.17 14.30 -1.41
N PHE A 116 -0.04 13.68 -1.78
CA PHE A 116 0.89 14.23 -2.75
C PHE A 116 0.21 14.46 -4.11
N ALA A 117 -0.46 13.45 -4.65
CA ALA A 117 -1.08 13.53 -5.98
C ALA A 117 -2.29 14.48 -6.00
N TYR A 118 -3.18 14.37 -5.02
CA TYR A 118 -4.46 15.07 -5.07
C TYR A 118 -4.43 16.46 -4.42
N THR A 119 -3.60 16.68 -3.39
CA THR A 119 -3.56 17.97 -2.66
C THR A 119 -2.39 18.85 -3.07
N ILE A 120 -1.18 18.30 -3.25
CA ILE A 120 0.01 19.12 -3.54
C ILE A 120 0.15 19.40 -5.04
N VAL A 121 0.06 18.34 -5.86
CA VAL A 121 0.19 18.46 -7.32
C VAL A 121 -1.14 18.83 -7.98
N GLY A 122 -2.26 18.35 -7.44
CA GLY A 122 -3.59 18.57 -7.99
C GLY A 122 -3.92 17.64 -9.17
N PHE A 123 -5.22 17.39 -9.37
CA PHE A 123 -5.74 16.57 -10.48
C PHE A 123 -5.35 17.17 -11.83
N LYS A 124 -4.86 16.35 -12.77
CA LYS A 124 -4.45 16.76 -14.13
C LYS A 124 -3.30 17.80 -14.18
N GLY A 125 -2.42 17.84 -13.18
CA GLY A 125 -1.16 18.60 -13.25
C GLY A 125 -1.30 20.12 -13.20
N GLY A 126 -2.27 20.65 -12.45
CA GLY A 126 -2.52 22.09 -12.32
C GLY A 126 -1.63 22.86 -11.32
N GLN A 127 -1.33 24.12 -11.65
CA GLN A 127 -0.54 25.18 -10.97
C GLN A 127 0.94 24.93 -10.63
N ASN A 128 1.38 23.72 -10.26
CA ASN A 128 2.78 23.44 -9.95
C ASN A 128 3.35 22.31 -10.81
N SER A 129 4.49 22.56 -11.46
CA SER A 129 5.19 21.50 -12.20
C SER A 129 5.56 20.36 -11.26
N VAL A 130 5.17 19.12 -11.58
CA VAL A 130 5.52 17.90 -10.81
C VAL A 130 7.01 17.86 -10.46
N LYS A 131 7.85 18.36 -11.36
CA LYS A 131 9.30 18.49 -11.16
C LYS A 131 9.66 19.34 -9.94
N LYS A 132 8.97 20.46 -9.71
CA LYS A 132 9.20 21.34 -8.54
C LYS A 132 8.82 20.62 -7.24
N VAL A 133 7.70 19.90 -7.25
CA VAL A 133 7.23 19.18 -6.06
C VAL A 133 8.14 18.00 -5.74
N MET A 134 8.57 17.23 -6.76
CA MET A 134 9.56 16.15 -6.61
C MET A 134 10.91 16.67 -6.06
N PHE A 135 11.32 17.87 -6.45
CA PHE A 135 12.51 18.51 -5.89
C PHE A 135 12.33 18.86 -4.41
N ALA A 136 11.17 19.40 -4.02
CA ALA A 136 10.86 19.69 -2.62
C ALA A 136 10.83 18.41 -1.74
N VAL A 137 10.26 17.32 -2.25
CA VAL A 137 10.26 16.00 -1.56
C VAL A 137 11.69 15.48 -1.39
N THR A 138 12.54 15.68 -2.39
CA THR A 138 13.96 15.29 -2.30
C THR A 138 14.68 16.09 -1.21
N ILE A 139 14.43 17.40 -1.13
CA ILE A 139 14.97 18.26 -0.06
C ILE A 139 14.45 17.82 1.30
N GLU A 140 13.16 17.51 1.43
CA GLU A 140 12.58 16.98 2.67
C GLU A 140 13.27 15.69 3.12
N GLY A 141 13.56 14.77 2.20
CA GLY A 141 14.34 13.56 2.49
C GLY A 141 15.76 13.85 2.99
N VAL A 142 16.46 14.83 2.40
CA VAL A 142 17.79 15.26 2.87
C VAL A 142 17.70 15.89 4.26
N ILE A 143 16.73 16.77 4.50
CA ILE A 143 16.47 17.37 5.81
C ILE A 143 16.19 16.28 6.85
N PHE A 144 15.39 15.27 6.49
CA PHE A 144 15.07 14.16 7.39
C PHE A 144 16.31 13.33 7.74
N ILE A 145 17.19 13.06 6.77
CA ILE A 145 18.48 12.40 7.02
C ILE A 145 19.32 13.23 7.99
N LEU A 146 19.46 14.54 7.76
CA LEU A 146 20.20 15.43 8.65
C LEU A 146 19.63 15.43 10.07
N MET A 147 18.31 15.56 10.20
CA MET A 147 17.63 15.50 11.52
C MET A 147 17.83 14.16 12.23
N SER A 148 17.90 13.06 11.48
CA SER A 148 18.15 11.72 12.04
C SER A 148 19.56 11.60 12.62
N LEU A 149 20.57 12.25 12.00
CA LEU A 149 21.96 12.28 12.47
C LEU A 149 22.13 13.09 13.76
N PHE A 150 21.36 14.16 13.95
CA PHE A 150 21.46 15.04 15.12
C PHE A 150 20.58 14.60 16.31
N ASP A 151 19.98 13.40 16.29
CA ASP A 151 19.04 12.88 17.31
C ASP A 151 17.82 13.79 17.60
N LEU A 152 17.56 14.79 16.74
CA LEU A 152 16.39 15.68 16.83
C LEU A 152 15.07 14.91 16.74
N ARG A 153 15.08 13.68 16.21
CA ARG A 153 13.88 12.82 16.13
C ARG A 153 13.15 12.68 17.46
N ARG A 154 13.88 12.55 18.59
CA ARG A 154 13.25 12.40 19.92
C ARG A 154 12.53 13.68 20.35
N TYR A 155 13.06 14.85 19.99
CA TYR A 155 12.46 16.13 20.31
C TYR A 155 11.19 16.37 19.51
N VAL A 156 11.20 16.02 18.22
CA VAL A 156 10.01 16.08 17.36
C VAL A 156 8.88 15.24 17.99
N PHE A 157 9.12 13.97 18.32
CA PHE A 157 8.10 13.12 18.93
C PHE A 157 7.60 13.61 20.30
N LYS A 158 8.41 14.37 21.04
CA LYS A 158 7.99 14.97 22.32
C LYS A 158 7.09 16.18 22.14
N VAL A 159 7.26 16.92 21.04
CA VAL A 159 6.45 18.10 20.70
C VAL A 159 5.11 17.68 20.09
N PHE A 160 5.07 16.58 19.35
CA PHE A 160 3.82 16.07 18.76
C PHE A 160 2.96 15.35 19.80
N PRO A 161 1.79 15.90 20.16
CA PRO A 161 0.94 15.24 21.13
C PRO A 161 0.27 14.00 20.50
N THR A 162 0.06 12.97 21.32
CA THR A 162 -0.45 11.67 20.86
C THR A 162 -1.85 11.74 20.22
N TRP A 163 -2.66 12.73 20.60
CA TRP A 163 -3.97 12.96 19.98
C TRP A 163 -3.87 13.44 18.54
N MET A 164 -2.87 14.26 18.19
CA MET A 164 -2.64 14.67 16.80
C MET A 164 -2.23 13.48 15.95
N MET A 165 -1.33 12.62 16.45
CA MET A 165 -0.91 11.42 15.73
C MET A 165 -2.10 10.48 15.44
N LYS A 166 -2.95 10.23 16.45
CA LYS A 166 -4.17 9.41 16.29
C LYS A 166 -5.15 10.04 15.29
N ALA A 167 -5.36 11.35 15.36
CA ALA A 167 -6.24 12.06 14.44
C ALA A 167 -5.73 12.01 12.99
N THR A 168 -4.42 12.16 12.77
CA THR A 168 -3.81 12.05 11.44
C THR A 168 -3.99 10.63 10.86
N MET A 169 -3.80 9.57 11.66
CA MET A 169 -4.04 8.20 11.21
C MET A 169 -5.50 7.96 10.84
N ALA A 170 -6.44 8.45 11.66
CA ALA A 170 -7.87 8.35 11.36
C ALA A 170 -8.27 9.13 10.08
N GLY A 171 -7.72 10.33 9.89
CA GLY A 171 -7.97 11.17 8.71
C GLY A 171 -7.44 10.55 7.42
N ILE A 172 -6.21 10.02 7.44
CA ILE A 172 -5.62 9.32 6.29
C ILE A 172 -6.43 8.06 5.95
N GLY A 173 -6.87 7.30 6.95
CA GLY A 173 -7.72 6.12 6.73
C GLY A 173 -9.06 6.47 6.09
N LEU A 174 -9.74 7.51 6.59
CA LEU A 174 -11.00 7.99 6.02
C LEU A 174 -10.81 8.53 4.59
N PHE A 175 -9.70 9.22 4.33
CA PHE A 175 -9.35 9.72 3.00
C PHE A 175 -9.11 8.59 2.00
N LEU A 176 -8.37 7.54 2.38
CA LEU A 176 -8.18 6.37 1.54
C LEU A 176 -9.49 5.59 1.31
N ALA A 177 -10.34 5.49 2.33
CA ALA A 177 -11.67 4.90 2.19
C ALA A 177 -12.52 5.69 1.18
N PHE A 178 -12.46 7.02 1.22
CA PHE A 178 -13.15 7.88 0.26
C PHE A 178 -12.64 7.68 -1.17
N ILE A 179 -11.32 7.61 -1.39
CA ILE A 179 -10.73 7.31 -2.70
C ILE A 179 -11.19 5.94 -3.22
N GLY A 180 -11.28 4.93 -2.34
CA GLY A 180 -11.78 3.60 -2.69
C GLY A 180 -13.27 3.57 -3.05
N LEU A 181 -14.06 4.57 -2.64
CA LEU A 181 -15.46 4.71 -3.03
C LEU A 181 -15.65 5.49 -4.34
N GLN A 182 -14.63 6.23 -4.78
CA GLN A 182 -14.66 7.07 -5.97
C GLN A 182 -14.63 6.26 -7.27
N ALA A 183 -15.27 6.81 -8.30
CA ALA A 183 -15.31 6.27 -9.66
C ALA A 183 -13.89 6.01 -10.24
N GLY A 184 -13.71 4.84 -10.87
CA GLY A 184 -12.46 4.45 -11.55
C GLY A 184 -11.37 3.80 -10.67
N ASN A 185 -11.45 3.96 -9.34
CA ASN A 185 -10.44 3.46 -8.40
C ASN A 185 -10.95 2.40 -7.42
N GLY A 186 -12.27 2.20 -7.31
CA GLY A 186 -12.83 1.16 -6.43
C GLY A 186 -14.31 0.82 -6.68
N ILE A 187 -15.17 1.00 -5.67
CA ILE A 187 -16.56 0.52 -5.66
C ILE A 187 -17.48 1.35 -6.57
N ASP A 188 -17.06 2.56 -6.98
CA ASP A 188 -17.79 3.46 -7.90
C ASP A 188 -19.18 3.88 -7.37
N ILE A 189 -19.21 4.30 -6.10
CA ILE A 189 -20.40 4.85 -5.43
C ILE A 189 -20.38 6.39 -5.47
N VAL A 190 -19.19 6.98 -5.46
CA VAL A 190 -18.98 8.44 -5.37
C VAL A 190 -18.51 8.99 -6.71
N ARG A 191 -19.22 9.99 -7.23
CA ARG A 191 -18.89 10.72 -8.46
C ARG A 191 -18.76 12.21 -8.21
N ASP A 192 -18.03 12.88 -9.09
CA ASP A 192 -17.97 14.33 -9.13
C ASP A 192 -19.25 14.89 -9.74
N HIS A 193 -19.80 15.93 -9.13
CA HIS A 193 -20.90 16.70 -9.69
C HIS A 193 -20.57 18.19 -9.61
N PRO A 194 -20.70 18.96 -10.70
CA PRO A 194 -20.27 20.35 -10.77
C PRO A 194 -21.01 21.33 -9.83
N ALA A 195 -22.03 20.86 -9.11
CA ALA A 195 -22.90 21.69 -8.26
C ALA A 195 -22.80 21.31 -6.77
N VAL A 196 -22.60 20.03 -6.45
CA VAL A 196 -22.56 19.53 -5.07
C VAL A 196 -21.19 18.96 -4.68
N LEU A 197 -20.19 19.03 -5.58
CA LEU A 197 -18.83 18.49 -5.47
C LEU A 197 -18.76 16.96 -5.35
N VAL A 198 -19.74 16.32 -4.71
CA VAL A 198 -19.86 14.89 -4.46
C VAL A 198 -21.30 14.48 -4.72
N ASP A 199 -21.51 13.51 -5.60
CA ASP A 199 -22.81 12.91 -5.88
C ASP A 199 -22.74 11.39 -5.79
N LEU A 200 -23.88 10.77 -5.50
CA LEU A 200 -24.02 9.33 -5.38
C LEU A 200 -24.51 8.74 -6.69
N VAL A 201 -23.92 7.61 -7.07
CA VAL A 201 -24.33 6.85 -8.24
C VAL A 201 -25.74 6.31 -8.09
N THR A 202 -26.60 6.56 -9.07
CA THR A 202 -27.83 5.79 -9.24
C THR A 202 -27.46 4.33 -9.52
N LEU A 203 -27.82 3.44 -8.59
CA LEU A 203 -27.49 2.01 -8.62
C LEU A 203 -28.33 1.22 -9.64
N THR A 204 -28.34 1.66 -10.89
CA THR A 204 -29.06 1.02 -11.99
C THR A 204 -28.07 0.47 -13.02
N GLY A 205 -28.36 -0.74 -13.55
CA GLY A 205 -27.54 -1.38 -14.58
C GLY A 205 -26.17 -1.86 -14.09
N GLU A 206 -25.13 -1.54 -14.86
CA GLU A 206 -23.76 -2.10 -14.73
C GLU A 206 -23.06 -1.78 -13.41
N HIS A 207 -23.39 -0.64 -12.78
CA HIS A 207 -22.78 -0.20 -11.52
C HIS A 207 -23.33 -0.96 -10.31
N PHE A 208 -24.52 -1.56 -10.41
CA PHE A 208 -25.15 -2.30 -9.31
C PHE A 208 -24.31 -3.53 -8.95
N LEU A 209 -23.94 -4.35 -9.94
CA LEU A 209 -23.22 -5.61 -9.69
C LEU A 209 -21.82 -5.36 -9.11
N ARG A 210 -21.08 -4.40 -9.66
CA ARG A 210 -19.75 -4.01 -9.15
C ARG A 210 -19.82 -3.53 -7.70
N THR A 211 -20.80 -2.69 -7.39
CA THR A 211 -20.96 -2.10 -6.05
C THR A 211 -21.21 -3.18 -5.00
N TRP A 212 -22.15 -4.09 -5.26
CA TRP A 212 -22.50 -5.16 -4.33
C TRP A 212 -21.39 -6.18 -4.13
N ILE A 213 -20.64 -6.52 -5.19
CA ILE A 213 -19.47 -7.40 -5.07
C ILE A 213 -18.38 -6.74 -4.21
N GLY A 214 -18.12 -5.44 -4.42
CA GLY A 214 -17.16 -4.67 -3.61
C GLY A 214 -17.55 -4.65 -2.12
N ILE A 215 -18.81 -4.36 -1.82
CA ILE A 215 -19.35 -4.39 -0.44
C ILE A 215 -19.27 -5.80 0.15
N ALA A 216 -19.59 -6.85 -0.62
CA ALA A 216 -19.52 -8.23 -0.17
C ALA A 216 -18.09 -8.64 0.21
N PHE A 217 -17.08 -8.28 -0.59
CA PHE A 217 -15.68 -8.55 -0.27
C PHE A 217 -15.17 -7.70 0.91
N PHE A 218 -15.63 -6.46 1.05
CA PHE A 218 -15.31 -5.63 2.22
C PHE A 218 -15.88 -6.25 3.51
N CYS A 219 -17.13 -6.71 3.49
CA CYS A 219 -17.75 -7.42 4.61
C CYS A 219 -17.05 -8.75 4.90
N LEU A 220 -16.71 -9.52 3.86
CA LEU A 220 -15.95 -10.76 3.98
C LEU A 220 -14.59 -10.51 4.65
N MET A 221 -13.89 -9.47 4.23
CA MET A 221 -12.62 -9.05 4.81
C MET A 221 -12.75 -8.71 6.29
N SER A 222 -13.73 -7.86 6.64
CA SER A 222 -14.03 -7.51 8.04
C SER A 222 -14.34 -8.77 8.87
N LEU A 223 -15.13 -9.69 8.33
CA LEU A 223 -15.47 -10.96 8.99
C LEU A 223 -14.23 -11.85 9.22
N LEU A 224 -13.37 -12.02 8.22
CA LEU A 224 -12.16 -12.85 8.36
C LEU A 224 -11.17 -12.25 9.37
N ILE A 225 -11.09 -10.92 9.45
CA ILE A 225 -10.30 -10.23 10.48
C ILE A 225 -10.89 -10.51 11.88
N LEU A 226 -12.22 -10.41 12.05
CA LEU A 226 -12.90 -10.72 13.30
C LEU A 226 -12.68 -12.18 13.73
N LEU A 227 -12.66 -13.11 12.77
CA LEU A 227 -12.36 -14.53 12.99
C LEU A 227 -10.87 -14.82 13.24
N ARG A 228 -10.00 -13.79 13.30
CA ARG A 228 -8.55 -13.89 13.55
C ARG A 228 -7.84 -14.86 12.59
N VAL A 229 -8.28 -14.93 11.34
CA VAL A 229 -7.65 -15.77 10.31
C VAL A 229 -6.32 -15.13 9.89
N ARG A 230 -5.22 -15.87 10.06
CA ARG A 230 -3.90 -15.47 9.57
C ARG A 230 -3.94 -15.48 8.04
N ALA A 231 -3.72 -14.33 7.39
CA ALA A 231 -3.86 -14.06 5.95
C ALA A 231 -5.25 -13.65 5.43
N ALA A 232 -6.16 -13.15 6.29
CA ALA A 232 -7.46 -12.59 5.90
C ALA A 232 -7.40 -11.63 4.68
N VAL A 233 -6.50 -10.65 4.73
CA VAL A 233 -6.28 -9.64 3.65
C VAL A 233 -5.97 -10.32 2.32
N MET A 234 -5.01 -11.25 2.34
CA MET A 234 -4.51 -11.91 1.13
C MET A 234 -5.58 -12.81 0.49
N ILE A 235 -6.35 -13.53 1.31
CA ILE A 235 -7.43 -14.40 0.82
C ILE A 235 -8.47 -13.58 0.06
N VAL A 236 -8.88 -12.43 0.59
CA VAL A 236 -9.89 -11.58 -0.06
C VAL A 236 -9.37 -10.96 -1.35
N ILE A 237 -8.12 -10.50 -1.39
CA ILE A 237 -7.51 -9.96 -2.61
C ILE A 237 -7.42 -11.04 -3.70
N LEU A 238 -7.01 -12.27 -3.35
CA LEU A 238 -6.93 -13.36 -4.32
C LEU A 238 -8.32 -13.78 -4.81
N LEU A 239 -9.30 -13.93 -3.91
CA LEU A 239 -10.66 -14.30 -4.29
C LEU A 239 -11.31 -13.24 -5.17
N SER A 240 -11.13 -11.96 -4.85
CA SER A 240 -11.65 -10.85 -5.67
C SER A 240 -10.97 -10.79 -7.04
N ALA A 241 -9.65 -11.03 -7.13
CA ALA A 241 -8.94 -11.11 -8.40
C ALA A 241 -9.41 -12.31 -9.26
N ILE A 242 -9.56 -13.50 -8.67
CA ILE A 242 -10.05 -14.70 -9.37
C ILE A 242 -11.47 -14.48 -9.86
N LEU A 243 -12.37 -13.96 -9.02
CA LEU A 243 -13.75 -13.67 -9.41
C LEU A 243 -13.78 -12.62 -10.53
N SER A 244 -12.95 -11.58 -10.42
CA SER A 244 -12.81 -10.56 -11.45
C SER A 244 -12.34 -11.14 -12.79
N TRP A 245 -11.41 -12.09 -12.80
CA TRP A 245 -10.97 -12.77 -14.03
C TRP A 245 -12.05 -13.64 -14.65
N ILE A 246 -12.81 -14.38 -13.83
CA ILE A 246 -13.91 -15.22 -14.30
C ILE A 246 -15.01 -14.35 -14.93
N LEU A 247 -15.35 -13.23 -14.30
CA LEU A 247 -16.36 -12.29 -14.82
C LEU A 247 -15.88 -11.57 -16.09
N ASN A 248 -14.58 -11.25 -16.20
CA ASN A 248 -13.99 -10.68 -17.41
C ASN A 248 -13.96 -11.70 -18.57
N ALA A 249 -13.64 -12.96 -18.28
CA ALA A 249 -13.71 -14.05 -19.25
C ALA A 249 -15.15 -14.32 -19.75
N ALA A 250 -16.17 -13.94 -18.98
CA ALA A 250 -17.57 -13.96 -19.36
C ALA A 250 -18.02 -12.72 -20.18
N ALA A 251 -17.08 -11.97 -20.76
CA ALA A 251 -17.30 -10.77 -21.58
C ALA A 251 -18.03 -9.61 -20.88
N VAL A 252 -17.94 -9.55 -19.56
CA VAL A 252 -18.32 -8.35 -18.81
C VAL A 252 -17.12 -7.39 -18.86
N GLU A 253 -17.12 -6.43 -19.82
CA GLU A 253 -16.08 -5.38 -20.00
C GLU A 253 -15.84 -4.47 -18.76
N GLN A 254 -16.48 -4.80 -17.64
CA GLN A 254 -16.64 -3.98 -16.45
C GLN A 254 -15.66 -4.36 -15.33
N PHE A 255 -14.59 -5.12 -15.57
CA PHE A 255 -13.62 -5.46 -14.51
C PHE A 255 -12.17 -5.06 -14.82
N THR A 256 -11.91 -4.68 -16.06
CA THR A 256 -10.61 -4.14 -16.45
C THR A 256 -10.59 -2.65 -16.14
N TYR A 257 -9.62 -2.22 -15.32
CA TYR A 257 -9.15 -0.84 -15.39
C TYR A 257 -8.69 -0.61 -16.83
N LYS A 258 -9.53 0.01 -17.66
CA LYS A 258 -9.09 0.58 -18.93
C LYS A 258 -8.20 1.76 -18.52
N PRO A 259 -6.85 1.68 -18.62
CA PRO A 259 -6.08 2.91 -18.60
C PRO A 259 -6.69 3.80 -19.67
N MET A 260 -6.99 5.05 -19.32
CA MET A 260 -7.41 6.07 -20.27
C MET A 260 -6.22 6.38 -21.18
N CYS A 261 -5.88 5.43 -22.06
CA CYS A 261 -4.80 5.52 -23.03
C CYS A 261 -5.30 5.20 -24.44
N CYS A 262 -6.55 4.74 -24.60
CA CYS A 262 -7.09 4.35 -25.91
C CYS A 262 -8.57 4.77 -26.11
N LEU A 263 -8.98 5.95 -25.63
CA LEU A 263 -10.23 6.58 -26.07
C LEU A 263 -9.94 8.04 -26.47
N GLY A 264 -9.88 8.25 -27.79
CA GLY A 264 -10.19 9.52 -28.46
C GLY A 264 -9.36 10.74 -28.07
N SER A 265 -8.52 11.18 -28.99
CA SER A 265 -7.99 12.54 -29.05
C SER A 265 -9.10 13.59 -28.83
N VAL A 266 -9.18 14.14 -27.62
CA VAL A 266 -9.82 15.44 -27.42
C VAL A 266 -8.81 16.48 -27.89
N SER A 267 -8.95 16.89 -29.15
CA SER A 267 -8.27 18.05 -29.72
C SER A 267 -8.63 19.27 -28.88
N TYR A 268 -7.63 19.86 -28.21
CA TYR A 268 -7.74 21.21 -27.69
C TYR A 268 -7.42 22.17 -28.84
N THR A 269 -8.45 22.65 -29.53
CA THR A 269 -8.36 23.91 -30.26
C THR A 269 -8.51 25.03 -29.23
N GLU A 270 -7.40 25.66 -28.84
CA GLU A 270 -7.43 27.01 -28.29
C GLU A 270 -7.33 28.00 -29.48
N PRO A 271 -7.98 29.18 -29.40
CA PRO A 271 -7.99 30.18 -30.47
C PRO A 271 -6.62 30.82 -30.76
#